data_AF-A0A937WZA9-F1
#
_entry.id   AF-A0A937WZA9-F1
#
_cell.length_a   1.000
_cell.length_b   1.000
_cell.length_c   1.000
_cell.angle_alpha   90.00
_cell.angle_beta   90.00
_cell.angle_gamma   90.00
#
_symmetry.space_group_name_H-M   'P 1'
#
loop_
_entity.id
_entity.type
_entity.pdbx_description
1 polymer ?
#
loop_
_entity_poly.entity_id
_entity_poly.type
_entity_poly.pdbx_seq_one_letter_code
_entity_poly.pdbx_strand_id
1 'polypeptide(L)' 'MLIRANRFKQVWFNFARVSEIGQAFSDEIFRVFRIENPSTELHYLNANPDVERMILRALKSDT' A
#
# COMPACT_ATOMS: atom_id res chain seq x y z
N MET A 1 10.83 7.04 32.44
CA MET A 1 9.83 7.48 31.43
C MET A 1 10.27 6.93 30.08
N LEU A 2 9.66 5.84 29.60
CA LEU A 2 10.03 5.24 28.32
C LEU A 2 9.28 5.99 27.21
N ILE A 3 9.99 6.86 26.49
CA ILE A 3 9.48 7.50 25.29
C ILE A 3 9.21 6.36 24.30
N ARG A 4 7.92 6.08 24.06
CA ARG A 4 7.47 5.10 23.08
C ARG A 4 7.96 5.60 21.73
N ALA A 5 9.12 5.11 21.29
CA ALA A 5 9.73 5.46 20.02
C ALA A 5 8.64 5.38 18.95
N ASN A 6 8.36 6.51 18.29
CA ASN A 6 7.46 6.57 17.15
C ASN A 6 7.92 5.51 16.16
N ARG A 7 7.22 4.37 16.12
CA ARG A 7 7.54 3.27 15.21
C ARG A 7 7.00 3.66 13.85
N PHE A 8 7.71 4.57 13.18
CA PHE A 8 7.57 4.77 11.74
C PHE A 8 7.96 3.45 11.08
N LYS A 9 6.95 2.69 10.66
CA LYS A 9 7.13 1.47 9.90
C LYS A 9 6.94 1.84 8.44
N GLN A 10 8.01 1.80 7.66
CA GLN A 10 7.91 1.88 6.21
C GLN A 10 7.77 0.46 5.67
N VAL A 11 6.78 0.24 4.81
CA VAL A 11 6.53 -1.05 4.16
C VAL A 11 6.68 -0.87 2.66
N TRP A 12 7.50 -1.72 2.05
CA TRP A 12 7.80 -1.68 0.62
C TRP A 12 7.27 -2.94 -0.07
N PHE A 13 6.37 -2.78 -1.02
CA PHE A 13 5.89 -3.85 -1.89
C PHE A 13 6.67 -3.85 -3.21
N ASN A 14 7.40 -4.93 -3.48
CA ASN A 14 8.13 -5.10 -4.74
C ASN A 14 7.34 -5.99 -5.70
N PHE A 15 6.91 -5.44 -6.83
CA PHE A 15 6.07 -6.10 -7.83
C PHE A 15 6.84 -6.61 -9.06
N ALA A 16 8.19 -6.71 -8.99
CA ALA A 16 9.04 -7.02 -10.14
C ALA A 16 8.69 -8.29 -10.94
N ARG A 17 7.96 -9.25 -10.35
CA ARG A 17 7.52 -10.50 -11.00
C ARG A 17 6.02 -10.73 -10.89
N VAL A 18 5.26 -9.68 -10.59
CA VAL A 18 3.81 -9.72 -10.48
C VAL A 18 3.23 -9.14 -11.77
N SER A 19 2.53 -9.98 -12.55
CA SER A 19 1.89 -9.55 -13.79
C SER A 19 0.61 -8.76 -13.52
N GLU A 20 -0.15 -9.13 -12.50
CA GLU A 20 -1.44 -8.53 -12.15
C GLU A 20 -1.74 -8.66 -10.66
N ILE A 21 -2.59 -7.77 -10.15
CA ILE A 21 -3.20 -7.89 -8.82
C ILE A 21 -4.71 -7.65 -8.93
N GLY A 22 -5.49 -8.34 -8.10
CA GLY A 22 -6.93 -8.17 -8.06
C GLY A 22 -7.38 -6.93 -7.29
N GLN A 23 -8.64 -6.53 -7.50
CA GLN A 23 -9.27 -5.42 -6.79
C GLN A 23 -9.26 -5.64 -5.27
N ALA A 24 -9.65 -6.83 -4.80
CA ALA A 24 -9.70 -7.12 -3.36
C ALA A 24 -8.33 -6.95 -2.67
N PHE A 25 -7.26 -7.45 -3.29
CA PHE A 25 -5.90 -7.27 -2.77
C PHE A 25 -5.49 -5.79 -2.74
N SER A 26 -5.80 -5.07 -3.83
CA SER A 26 -5.45 -3.65 -3.94
C SER A 26 -6.18 -2.80 -2.90
N ASP A 27 -7.47 -3.07 -2.69
CA ASP A 27 -8.29 -2.40 -1.69
C ASP A 27 -7.80 -2.71 -0.27
N GLU A 28 -7.49 -3.97 0.03
CA GLU A 28 -7.01 -4.37 1.35
C GLU A 28 -5.70 -3.66 1.72
N ILE A 29 -4.72 -3.67 0.82
CA ILE A 29 -3.39 -3.11 1.12
C ILE A 29 -3.38 -1.58 1.03
N PHE A 30 -3.91 -1.01 -0.04
CA PHE A 30 -3.72 0.42 -0.32
C PHE A 30 -4.85 1.31 0.21
N ARG A 31 -5.99 0.74 0.62
CA ARG A 31 -7.10 1.46 1.27
C ARG A 31 -7.26 1.05 2.73
N VAL A 32 -7.64 -0.20 3.01
CA VAL A 32 -8.01 -0.65 4.37
C VAL A 32 -6.82 -0.59 5.32
N PHE A 33 -5.73 -1.30 5.00
CA PHE A 33 -4.55 -1.35 5.84
C PHE A 33 -3.95 0.05 6.09
N ARG A 34 -3.95 0.92 5.08
CA ARG A 34 -3.51 2.31 5.19
C ARG A 34 -4.36 3.10 6.18
N ILE A 35 -5.68 2.98 6.10
CA ILE A 35 -6.62 3.66 7.01
C ILE A 35 -6.47 3.16 8.45
N GLU A 36 -6.31 1.86 8.64
CA GLU A 36 -6.14 1.25 9.95
C GLU A 36 -4.77 1.50 10.58
N ASN A 37 -3.75 1.77 9.75
CA ASN A 37 -2.36 1.97 10.17
C ASN A 37 -1.81 3.32 9.67
N PRO A 38 -2.38 4.47 10.09
CA PRO A 38 -2.00 5.79 9.55
C PRO A 38 -0.56 6.21 9.87
N SER A 39 0.11 5.53 10.81
CA SER A 39 1.53 5.73 11.15
C SER A 39 2.49 4.87 10.32
N THR A 40 1.97 4.04 9.41
CA THR A 40 2.74 3.19 8.50
C THR A 40 2.75 3.83 7.12
N GLU A 41 3.95 4.05 6.58
CA GLU A 41 4.12 4.54 5.21
C GLU A 41 4.19 3.35 4.25
N LEU A 42 3.27 3.31 3.29
CA LEU A 42 3.23 2.29 2.26
C LEU A 42 3.89 2.79 0.98
N HIS A 43 4.82 2.00 0.46
CA HIS A 43 5.50 2.26 -0.80
C HIS A 43 5.42 1.03 -1.71
N TYR A 44 5.45 1.25 -3.02
CA TYR A 44 5.55 0.18 -4.01
C TYR A 44 6.68 0.44 -5.01
N LEU A 45 7.28 -0.64 -5.52
CA LEU A 45 8.39 -0.64 -6.47
C LEU A 45 8.13 -1.65 -7.58
N ASN A 46 8.68 -1.39 -8.76
CA ASN A 46 8.63 -2.30 -9.92
C ASN A 46 7.21 -2.76 -10.30
N ALA A 47 6.20 -1.92 -10.04
CA ALA A 47 4.85 -2.18 -10.54
C ALA A 47 4.83 -1.96 -12.05
N ASN A 48 4.28 -2.94 -12.77
CA ASN A 48 3.97 -2.76 -14.18
C ASN A 48 2.70 -1.89 -14.35
N PRO A 49 2.34 -1.46 -15.57
CA PRO A 49 1.18 -0.61 -15.79
C PRO A 49 -0.16 -1.22 -15.34
N ASP A 50 -0.31 -2.54 -15.33
CA ASP A 50 -1.55 -3.21 -14.93
C ASP A 50 -1.70 -3.21 -13.41
N VAL A 51 -0.62 -3.54 -12.71
CA VAL A 51 -0.52 -3.46 -11.25
C VAL A 51 -0.70 -2.01 -10.78
N GLU A 52 -0.01 -1.05 -11.40
CA GLU A 52 -0.10 0.37 -11.03
C GLU A 52 -1.53 0.91 -11.19
N ARG A 53 -2.23 0.53 -12.28
CA ARG A 53 -3.65 0.89 -12.43
C ARG A 53 -4.51 0.39 -11.29
N MET A 54 -4.24 -0.82 -10.77
CA MET A 54 -5.00 -1.37 -9.65
C MET A 54 -4.72 -0.67 -8.32
N ILE A 55 -3.45 -0.35 -8.05
CA ILE A 55 -3.05 0.47 -6.91
C ILE A 55 -3.75 1.84 -6.96
N LEU A 56 -3.69 2.53 -8.10
CA LEU A 56 -4.29 3.85 -8.26
C LEU A 56 -5.82 3.82 -8.16
N ARG A 57 -6.48 2.75 -8.62
CA ARG A 57 -7.92 2.59 -8.41
C ARG A 57 -8.26 2.48 -6.93
N ALA A 58 -7.51 1.69 -6.17
CA ALA A 58 -7.74 1.53 -4.74
C ALA A 58 -7.61 2.87 -3.98
N LEU A 59 -6.63 3.70 -4.38
CA LEU A 59 -6.34 5.02 -3.80
C LEU A 59 -7.30 6.14 -4.23
N LYS A 60 -7.92 6.05 -5.42
CA LYS A 60 -8.83 7.10 -5.93
C LYS A 60 -10.23 7.03 -5.37
N SER A 61 -10.63 5.93 -4.75
CA SER A 61 -11.99 5.74 -4.22
C SER A 61 -12.36 6.68 -3.06
N ASP A 62 -11.42 7.50 -2.57
CA ASP A 62 -11.61 8.44 -1.46
C ASP A 62 -12.07 9.84 -1.92
N THR A 63 -12.72 9.98 -3.08
CA THR A 63 -13.36 11.24 -3.56
C THR A 63 -14.84 11.02 -3.86
#